data_AF-A0A1Y1XR77-F1
#
_entry.id   AF-A0A1Y1XR77-F1
#
_cell.length_a   1.000
_cell.length_b   1.000
_cell.length_c   1.000
_cell.angle_alpha   90.00
_cell.angle_beta   90.00
_cell.angle_gamma   90.00
#
_symmetry.space_group_name_H-M   'P 1'
#
loop_
_entity.id
_entity.type
_entity.pdbx_description
1 polymer ?
#
loop_
_entity_poly.entity_id
_entity_poly.type
_entity_poly.pdbx_seq_one_letter_code
_entity_poly.pdbx_strand_id
1 'polypeptide(L)' 'MIRKAHVCQFPGCQMRFKRFEHLKRHFRVHTLERPYSCDVEGCGKTFSRRDNLGQHMRTHDKSRSKCRESV' A
#
# COMPACT_ATOMS: atom_id res chain seq x y z
N MET A 1 -22.29 -18.72 -13.78
CA MET A 1 -20.86 -18.73 -13.41
C MET A 1 -20.70 -18.14 -12.01
N ILE A 2 -20.55 -18.96 -10.96
CA ILE A 2 -20.33 -18.45 -9.61
C ILE A 2 -18.87 -18.01 -9.49
N ARG A 3 -18.61 -16.70 -9.43
CA ARG A 3 -17.27 -16.20 -9.10
C ARG A 3 -16.97 -16.54 -7.64
N LYS A 4 -16.03 -17.45 -7.42
CA LYS A 4 -15.57 -17.84 -6.07
C LYS A 4 -14.91 -16.63 -5.41
N ALA A 5 -15.44 -16.22 -4.26
CA ALA A 5 -14.86 -15.13 -3.48
C ALA A 5 -13.58 -15.59 -2.77
N HIS A 6 -12.63 -14.67 -2.61
CA HIS A 6 -11.40 -14.87 -1.86
C HIS A 6 -11.61 -14.45 -0.40
N VAL A 7 -11.57 -15.41 0.51
CA VAL A 7 -11.88 -15.22 1.94
C VAL A 7 -10.59 -15.07 2.73
N CYS A 8 -10.57 -14.18 3.72
CA CYS A 8 -9.49 -14.14 4.70
C CYS A 8 -9.57 -15.37 5.61
N GLN A 9 -8.43 -16.00 5.86
CA GLN A 9 -8.31 -17.20 6.70
C GLN A 9 -7.76 -16.88 8.09
N PHE A 10 -7.49 -15.60 8.39
CA PHE A 10 -7.00 -15.18 9.69
C PHE A 10 -8.08 -15.39 10.77
N PRO A 11 -7.76 -16.03 11.91
CA PRO A 11 -8.73 -16.26 12.98
C PRO A 11 -9.41 -14.95 13.41
N GLY A 12 -10.74 -14.95 13.42
CA GLY A 12 -11.54 -13.75 13.75
C GLY A 12 -11.70 -12.73 12.62
N CYS A 13 -11.14 -12.96 11.43
CA CYS A 13 -11.34 -12.09 10.27
C CYS A 13 -12.35 -12.70 9.28
N GLN A 14 -13.46 -12.00 9.05
CA GLN A 14 -14.54 -12.45 8.16
C GLN A 14 -14.54 -11.75 6.79
N MET A 15 -13.43 -11.10 6.43
CA MET A 15 -13.34 -10.30 5.22
C MET A 15 -13.34 -11.16 3.95
N ARG A 16 -14.15 -10.75 2.96
CA ARG A 16 -14.29 -11.43 1.67
C ARG A 16 -14.03 -10.46 0.53
N PHE A 17 -13.32 -10.94 -0.49
CA PHE A 17 -12.90 -10.13 -1.63
C PHE A 17 -13.31 -10.78 -2.94
N LYS A 18 -13.72 -9.95 -3.90
CA LYS A 18 -14.05 -10.41 -5.27
C LYS A 18 -12.81 -10.81 -6.07
N ARG A 19 -11.62 -10.33 -5.67
CA ARG A 19 -10.36 -10.53 -6.37
C ARG A 19 -9.25 -10.95 -5.40
N PHE A 20 -8.37 -11.83 -5.86
CA PHE A 20 -7.27 -12.34 -5.05
C PHE A 20 -6.28 -11.24 -4.65
N GLU A 21 -5.98 -10.27 -5.53
CA GLU A 21 -5.06 -9.18 -5.19
C GLU A 21 -5.52 -8.35 -3.99
N HIS A 22 -6.85 -8.21 -3.81
CA HIS A 22 -7.42 -7.49 -2.68
C HIS A 22 -7.28 -8.29 -1.38
N LEU A 23 -7.49 -9.61 -1.43
CA LEU A 23 -7.23 -10.49 -0.29
C LEU A 23 -5.75 -10.44 0.10
N LYS A 24 -4.83 -10.59 -0.86
CA LYS A 24 -3.38 -10.54 -0.62
C LYS A 24 -2.95 -9.20 0.00
N ARG A 25 -3.50 -8.09 -0.48
CA ARG A 25 -3.26 -6.77 0.13
C ARG A 25 -3.82 -6.69 1.55
N HIS A 26 -5.02 -7.22 1.77
CA HIS A 26 -5.64 -7.23 3.09
C HIS A 26 -4.82 -8.03 4.10
N PHE A 27 -4.22 -9.17 3.73
CA PHE A 27 -3.37 -9.96 4.63
C PHE A 27 -2.26 -9.16 5.33
N ARG A 28 -1.76 -8.07 4.70
CA ARG A 28 -0.77 -7.17 5.29
C ARG A 28 -1.24 -6.47 6.57
N VAL A 29 -2.55 -6.39 6.82
CA VAL A 29 -3.08 -5.85 8.09
C VAL A 29 -2.86 -6.80 9.27
N HIS A 30 -2.72 -8.10 8.99
CA HIS A 30 -2.49 -9.12 10.01
C HIS A 30 -0.99 -9.31 10.25
N THR A 31 -0.19 -9.32 9.18
CA THR A 31 1.26 -9.51 9.27
C THR A 31 2.00 -8.23 9.65
N LEU A 32 1.32 -7.08 9.63
CA LEU A 32 1.91 -5.75 9.79
C LEU A 32 3.06 -5.47 8.81
N GLU A 33 3.14 -6.22 7.71
CA GLU A 33 4.17 -6.04 6.70
C GLU A 33 3.98 -4.72 5.96
N ARG A 34 5.01 -3.90 6.01
CA ARG A 34 5.07 -2.58 5.36
C ARG A 34 6.27 -2.54 4.42
N PRO A 35 6.20 -3.25 3.28
CA PRO A 35 7.34 -3.42 2.37
C PRO A 35 7.72 -2.14 1.62
N TYR A 36 6.95 -1.05 1.75
CA TYR A 36 7.24 0.21 1.07
C TYR A 36 7.74 1.23 2.10
N SER A 37 9.05 1.42 2.18
CA SER A 37 9.67 2.46 2.99
C SER A 37 9.77 3.77 2.22
N CYS A 38 9.69 4.88 2.96
CA CYS A 38 10.12 6.18 2.48
C CYS A 38 11.65 6.20 2.42
N ASP A 39 12.17 6.63 1.29
CA ASP A 39 13.58 6.81 0.96
C ASP A 39 14.12 8.18 1.36
N VAL A 40 13.28 9.05 1.93
CA VAL A 40 13.72 10.34 2.45
C VAL A 40 14.43 10.16 3.78
N GLU A 41 15.71 10.54 3.79
CA GLU A 41 16.57 10.57 4.97
C GLU A 41 15.88 11.34 6.13
N GLY A 42 15.85 10.72 7.31
CA GLY A 42 15.19 11.28 8.50
C GLY A 42 13.67 11.07 8.60
N CYS A 43 13.00 10.53 7.57
CA CYS A 43 11.56 10.24 7.65
C CYS A 43 11.25 8.89 8.32
N GLY A 44 11.93 7.81 7.88
CA GLY A 44 11.78 6.45 8.42
C GLY A 44 10.38 5.83 8.30
N LYS A 45 9.42 6.48 7.61
CA LYS A 45 8.04 6.00 7.51
C LYS A 45 7.92 4.82 6.55
N THR A 46 7.13 3.82 6.94
CA THR A 46 6.83 2.64 6.12
C THR A 46 5.33 2.49 5.87
N PHE A 47 4.98 1.90 4.73
CA PHE A 47 3.63 1.77 4.21
C PHE A 47 3.36 0.35 3.74
N SER A 48 2.11 -0.10 3.93
CA SER A 48 1.65 -1.41 3.45
C SER A 48 1.26 -1.40 1.97
N ARG A 49 1.19 -0.22 1.34
CA ARG A 49 0.79 -0.05 -0.07
C ARG A 49 1.63 1.02 -0.78
N ARG A 50 1.90 0.79 -2.07
CA ARG A 50 2.68 1.70 -2.93
C ARG A 50 1.98 3.03 -3.17
N ASP A 51 0.66 3.03 -3.34
CA ASP A 51 -0.12 4.26 -3.55
C ASP A 51 -0.11 5.17 -2.31
N ASN A 52 -0.13 4.56 -1.11
CA ASN A 52 0.04 5.30 0.14
C ASN A 52 1.45 5.91 0.24
N LEU A 53 2.51 5.16 -0.13
CA LEU A 53 3.86 5.71 -0.22
C LEU A 53 3.90 6.87 -1.23
N GLY A 54 3.34 6.71 -2.43
CA GLY A 54 3.33 7.77 -3.45
C GLY A 54 2.60 9.03 -2.99
N GLN A 55 1.47 8.90 -2.28
CA GLN A 55 0.80 10.05 -1.66
C GLN A 55 1.67 10.67 -0.55
N HIS A 56 2.31 9.85 0.27
CA HIS A 56 3.24 10.33 1.29
C HIS A 56 4.43 11.08 0.69
N MET A 57 5.00 10.62 -0.44
CA MET A 57 6.11 11.31 -1.10
C MET A 57 5.75 12.73 -1.53
N ARG A 58 4.48 13.00 -1.86
CA ARG A 58 3.99 14.37 -2.13
C ARG A 58 4.05 15.29 -0.92
N THR A 59 4.11 14.75 0.30
CA THR A 59 4.27 15.55 1.52
C THR A 59 5.70 16.04 1.70
N HIS A 60 6.68 15.32 1.15
CA HIS A 60 8.07 15.79 1.02
C HIS A 60 8.20 16.77 -0.14
N ASP A 61 7.45 16.54 -1.22
CA ASP A 61 7.48 17.36 -2.45
C ASP A 61 6.77 18.72 -2.36
N LYS A 62 6.29 19.17 -1.19
CA LYS A 62 5.90 20.59 -1.01
C LYS A 62 7.07 21.57 -1.28
N SER A 63 8.28 21.07 -1.58
CA SER A 63 9.44 21.83 -2.06
C SER A 63 9.81 21.62 -3.55
N ARG A 64 9.17 20.75 -4.34
CA ARG A 64 9.61 20.51 -5.75
C ARG A 64 8.53 20.22 -6.79
N SER A 65 7.31 20.70 -6.58
CA SER A 65 6.36 20.86 -7.68
C SER A 65 6.69 22.08 -8.55
N LYS A 66 7.68 21.92 -9.45
CA LYS A 66 7.67 22.34 -10.87
C LYS A 66 9.10 22.29 -11.41
N CYS A 67 9.43 21.24 -12.15
CA CYS A 67 9.65 21.32 -13.59
C CYS A 67 10.13 19.95 -14.08
N ARG A 68 9.48 19.47 -15.13
CA ARG A 68 9.98 18.40 -15.96
C ARG A 68 11.07 19.03 -16.83
N GLU A 69 12.32 18.97 -16.38
CA GLU A 69 13.47 19.28 -17.24
C GLU A 69 13.67 18.07 -18.17
N SER A 70 13.23 18.23 -19.41
CA SER A 70 13.75 17.48 -20.55
C SER A 70 14.93 18.28 -21.07
N VAL A 71 16.14 17.71 -20.97
CA VAL A 71 17.32 18.19 -21.71
C VAL A 71 17.12 17.96 -23.20
#